data_AF-A0A2V5UR72-F1
#
_entry.id   AF-A0A2V5UR72-F1
#
_cell.length_a   1.000
_cell.length_b   1.000
_cell.length_c   1.000
_cell.angle_alpha   90.00
_cell.angle_beta   90.00
_cell.angle_gamma   90.00
#
_symmetry.space_group_name_H-M   'P 1'
#
loop_
_entity.id
_entity.type
_entity.pdbx_description
1 polymer ?
#
loop_
_entity_poly.entity_id
_entity_poly.type
_entity_poly.pdbx_seq_one_letter_code
_entity_poly.pdbx_strand_id
1 'polypeptide(L)'
;MLLAATVFACTSPAKAESRPNRMPTPAVLQSDAPKQGLDFVVGAHGLDSLSFNGQSLLVSPETGELRPQKSVFRAVLEAILARPSPRVATPSKQTNTVDLSCPWGRVSCAYGKQDDRLTMRIEVSNTSEEPLDDFSIRLMELNFPRVPDGGTLEAGMFGFGFKGPEWPLNRWPPSISSVADPRFVVPIIRADFGTGALNFCSDDLECSVGIPRTTNPSDGTSYPLVMTCRDIKPGETKTFNVSLRFARAGSDTQELSRDVLERYAGKYPSQLNWTDRRPIGAIFLANSGINAATNPRRWSFHAGNIDVSTEAGRRSFREALLRLADYAISLLKRTNAQGMITWDPEGEEFLGECYYGEPGLVSRFAPEMEFKGNGEKSVIDEYFEI
;
A
#
# COMPACT_ATOMS: atom_id res chain seq x y z
N MET A 1 22.52 46.01 -2.08
CA MET A 1 21.67 47.06 -2.68
C MET A 1 20.24 46.79 -2.25
N LEU A 2 19.74 47.56 -1.28
CA LEU A 2 18.32 47.61 -0.91
C LEU A 2 17.59 48.53 -1.89
N LEU A 3 16.37 48.16 -2.29
CA LEU A 3 15.39 49.12 -2.79
C LEU A 3 14.00 48.67 -2.33
N ALA A 4 13.53 49.32 -1.26
CA ALA A 4 12.14 49.40 -0.87
C ALA A 4 11.53 50.63 -1.56
N ALA A 5 10.27 50.53 -2.01
CA ALA A 5 9.48 51.69 -2.41
C ALA A 5 8.05 51.54 -1.88
N THR A 6 7.71 52.48 -1.00
CA THR A 6 6.41 52.71 -0.38
C THR A 6 5.44 53.46 -1.31
N VAL A 7 4.20 52.98 -1.31
CA VAL A 7 2.88 53.65 -1.34
C VAL A 7 2.80 55.12 -1.79
N PHE A 8 1.88 55.40 -2.73
CA PHE A 8 1.04 56.60 -2.69
C PHE A 8 -0.41 56.27 -3.05
N ALA A 9 -1.32 56.53 -2.10
CA ALA A 9 -2.75 56.63 -2.30
C ALA A 9 -3.10 58.06 -2.71
N CYS A 10 -3.95 58.24 -3.72
CA CYS A 10 -4.62 59.49 -4.02
C CYS A 10 -6.11 59.23 -4.18
N THR A 11 -6.88 59.69 -3.22
CA THR A 11 -8.34 59.84 -3.25
C THR A 11 -8.71 61.22 -3.78
N SER A 12 -9.78 61.31 -4.59
CA SER A 12 -10.79 62.40 -4.69
C SER A 12 -11.52 62.30 -6.06
N PRO A 13 -12.68 62.97 -6.27
CA PRO A 13 -13.99 62.66 -5.70
C PRO A 13 -15.06 62.42 -6.80
N ALA A 14 -16.26 62.07 -6.34
CA ALA A 14 -17.42 61.68 -7.15
C ALA A 14 -17.91 62.73 -8.17
N LYS A 15 -18.42 62.25 -9.31
CA LYS A 15 -19.38 62.97 -10.14
C LYS A 15 -20.53 62.03 -10.48
N ALA A 16 -21.73 62.46 -10.12
CA ALA A 16 -22.98 61.73 -10.33
C ALA A 16 -23.42 61.81 -11.78
N GLU A 17 -23.70 60.67 -12.40
CA GLU A 17 -24.50 60.60 -13.62
C GLU A 17 -25.51 59.43 -13.55
N SER A 18 -26.60 59.67 -14.25
CA SER A 18 -27.95 59.14 -14.13
C SER A 18 -28.13 57.64 -14.38
N ARG A 19 -29.05 57.04 -13.59
CA ARG A 19 -29.63 55.70 -13.81
C ARG A 19 -30.34 55.58 -15.16
N PRO A 20 -30.10 54.48 -15.90
CA PRO A 20 -31.10 53.86 -16.76
C PRO A 20 -31.70 52.64 -16.05
N ASN A 21 -33.02 52.53 -16.18
CA ASN A 21 -33.87 51.47 -15.68
C ASN A 21 -33.39 50.09 -16.19
N ARG A 22 -33.05 49.14 -15.29
CA ARG A 22 -32.69 47.77 -15.64
C ARG A 22 -33.57 46.77 -14.89
N MET A 23 -34.20 45.89 -15.66
CA MET A 23 -35.13 44.84 -15.25
C MET A 23 -34.59 43.93 -14.13
N PRO A 24 -35.47 43.21 -13.39
CA PRO A 24 -35.07 42.32 -12.31
C PRO A 24 -34.07 41.27 -12.82
N THR A 25 -32.91 41.22 -12.17
CA THR A 25 -31.92 40.16 -12.38
C THR A 25 -32.48 38.87 -11.78
N PRO A 26 -32.41 37.70 -12.47
CA PRO A 26 -32.77 36.43 -11.87
C PRO A 26 -31.91 36.22 -10.62
N ALA A 27 -32.52 35.77 -9.53
CA ALA A 27 -31.79 35.40 -8.33
C ALA A 27 -30.69 34.40 -8.72
N VAL A 28 -29.44 34.81 -8.59
CA VAL A 28 -28.30 33.90 -8.60
C VAL A 28 -28.52 33.00 -7.39
N LEU A 29 -28.90 31.74 -7.65
CA LEU A 29 -28.83 30.68 -6.66
C LEU A 29 -27.42 30.72 -6.07
N GLN A 30 -27.32 31.12 -4.80
CA GLN A 30 -26.11 30.94 -4.02
C GLN A 30 -25.83 29.45 -4.02
N SER A 31 -24.78 29.04 -4.74
CA SER A 31 -24.26 27.68 -4.67
C SER A 31 -23.90 27.42 -3.21
N ASP A 32 -24.47 26.36 -2.63
CA ASP A 32 -24.15 25.94 -1.27
C ASP A 32 -22.62 25.85 -1.11
N ALA A 33 -22.13 26.32 0.03
CA ALA A 33 -20.71 26.19 0.37
C ALA A 33 -20.29 24.72 0.24
N PRO A 34 -19.07 24.42 -0.27
CA PRO A 34 -18.63 23.05 -0.45
C PRO A 34 -18.71 22.30 0.88
N LYS A 35 -19.50 21.22 0.90
CA LYS A 35 -19.62 20.34 2.06
C LYS A 35 -18.24 19.82 2.44
N GLN A 36 -17.77 20.18 3.64
CA GLN A 36 -16.50 19.70 4.19
C GLN A 36 -16.69 18.33 4.85
N GLY A 37 -15.68 17.47 4.70
CA GLY A 37 -15.65 16.13 5.27
C GLY A 37 -16.40 15.08 4.45
N LEU A 38 -16.56 13.91 5.06
CA LEU A 38 -17.26 12.75 4.51
C LEU A 38 -18.78 12.94 4.50
N ASP A 39 -19.46 12.62 3.41
CA ASP A 39 -20.93 12.57 3.34
C ASP A 39 -21.37 11.35 2.52
N PHE A 40 -22.45 10.68 2.92
CA PHE A 40 -22.98 9.51 2.22
C PHE A 40 -24.48 9.32 2.44
N VAL A 41 -25.11 8.62 1.51
CA VAL A 41 -26.51 8.22 1.59
C VAL A 41 -26.61 6.71 1.37
N VAL A 42 -27.31 6.02 2.26
CA VAL A 42 -27.60 4.58 2.14
C VAL A 42 -28.89 4.42 1.35
N GLY A 43 -28.81 3.66 0.26
CA GLY A 43 -29.95 3.27 -0.57
C GLY A 43 -30.45 1.86 -0.27
N ALA A 44 -31.31 1.34 -1.14
CA ALA A 44 -31.92 0.01 -0.97
C ALA A 44 -30.91 -1.14 -1.12
N HIS A 45 -29.82 -0.92 -1.86
CA HIS A 45 -28.86 -1.96 -2.25
C HIS A 45 -27.43 -1.70 -1.78
N GLY A 46 -27.17 -0.58 -1.10
CA GLY A 46 -25.82 -0.15 -0.72
C GLY A 46 -25.77 1.34 -0.49
N LEU A 47 -24.73 2.02 -0.97
CA LEU A 47 -24.64 3.47 -0.95
C LEU A 47 -25.21 4.06 -2.25
N ASP A 48 -26.14 5.00 -2.15
CA ASP A 48 -26.59 5.80 -3.31
C ASP A 48 -25.60 6.93 -3.63
N SER A 49 -24.90 7.43 -2.61
CA SER A 49 -23.85 8.44 -2.76
C SER A 49 -22.78 8.32 -1.69
N LEU A 50 -21.55 8.71 -2.05
CA LEU A 50 -20.42 8.85 -1.16
C LEU A 50 -19.56 10.00 -1.70
N SER A 51 -19.24 10.95 -0.84
CA SER A 51 -18.39 12.08 -1.19
C SER A 51 -17.47 12.45 -0.05
N PHE A 52 -16.33 13.05 -0.38
CA PHE A 52 -15.39 13.57 0.59
C PHE A 52 -14.93 14.96 0.15
N ASN A 53 -15.09 15.97 1.02
CA ASN A 53 -14.80 17.38 0.70
C ASN A 53 -15.48 17.85 -0.60
N GLY A 54 -16.74 17.44 -0.79
CA GLY A 54 -17.53 17.77 -1.98
C GLY A 54 -17.18 17.00 -3.25
N GLN A 55 -16.11 16.19 -3.25
CA GLN A 55 -15.77 15.31 -4.36
C GLN A 55 -16.61 14.03 -4.28
N SER A 56 -17.48 13.79 -5.27
CA SER A 56 -18.17 12.50 -5.38
C SER A 56 -17.17 11.40 -5.72
N LEU A 57 -17.28 10.27 -5.01
CA LEU A 57 -16.47 9.07 -5.19
C LEU A 57 -17.29 7.89 -5.71
N LEU A 58 -18.62 8.01 -5.78
CA LEU A 58 -19.48 7.08 -6.51
C LEU A 58 -19.95 7.73 -7.81
N VAL A 59 -19.95 6.95 -8.90
CA VAL A 59 -20.44 7.39 -10.21
C VAL A 59 -21.96 7.30 -10.25
N SER A 60 -22.51 6.25 -9.64
CA SER A 60 -23.95 5.98 -9.60
C SER A 60 -24.29 5.04 -8.44
N PRO A 61 -25.58 4.93 -8.05
CA PRO A 61 -26.02 3.97 -7.03
C PRO A 61 -25.59 2.52 -7.32
N GLU A 62 -25.53 2.10 -8.59
CA GLU A 62 -25.08 0.75 -9.00
C GLU A 62 -23.61 0.48 -8.60
N THR A 63 -22.78 1.53 -8.57
CA THR A 63 -21.38 1.41 -8.10
C THR A 63 -21.30 1.28 -6.58
N GLY A 64 -22.26 1.82 -5.83
CA GLY A 64 -22.34 1.68 -4.38
C GLY A 64 -23.05 0.41 -3.89
N GLU A 65 -23.55 -0.44 -4.80
CA GLU A 65 -24.21 -1.69 -4.45
C GLU A 65 -23.29 -2.67 -3.70
N LEU A 66 -23.77 -3.12 -2.54
CA LEU A 66 -23.27 -4.27 -1.82
C LEU A 66 -23.67 -5.54 -2.59
N ARG A 67 -22.70 -6.39 -2.92
CA ARG A 67 -23.00 -7.65 -3.60
C ARG A 67 -21.94 -8.74 -3.36
N PRO A 68 -22.34 -10.02 -3.35
CA PRO A 68 -21.40 -11.13 -3.46
C PRO A 68 -20.47 -10.91 -4.67
N GLN A 69 -19.17 -11.01 -4.45
CA GLN A 69 -18.22 -10.94 -5.55
C GLN A 69 -18.17 -12.30 -6.25
N LYS A 70 -18.44 -12.29 -7.56
CA LYS A 70 -18.18 -13.45 -8.41
C LYS A 70 -16.67 -13.62 -8.52
N SER A 71 -16.09 -14.51 -7.72
CA SER A 71 -14.71 -14.93 -7.94
C SER A 71 -14.62 -15.73 -9.24
N VAL A 72 -13.63 -15.43 -10.08
CA VAL A 72 -13.34 -16.16 -11.33
C VAL A 72 -13.00 -17.63 -11.02
N PHE A 73 -12.55 -17.93 -9.79
CA PHE A 73 -12.36 -19.31 -9.30
C PHE A 73 -13.66 -20.05 -8.96
N ARG A 74 -14.82 -19.39 -9.05
CA ARG A 74 -16.13 -19.92 -8.61
C ARG A 74 -17.07 -20.31 -9.76
N ALA A 75 -16.61 -20.30 -11.01
CA ALA A 75 -17.39 -20.82 -12.14
C ALA A 75 -17.84 -22.29 -11.93
N VAL A 76 -17.05 -23.07 -11.19
CA VAL A 76 -17.36 -24.47 -10.82
C VAL A 76 -18.49 -24.56 -9.79
N LEU A 77 -18.63 -23.58 -8.88
CA LEU A 77 -19.69 -23.58 -7.87
C LEU A 77 -21.03 -23.07 -8.45
N GLU A 78 -20.99 -22.11 -9.39
CA GLU A 78 -22.20 -21.68 -10.11
C GLU A 78 -22.79 -22.80 -11.00
N ALA A 79 -21.96 -23.74 -11.47
CA ALA A 79 -22.44 -24.92 -12.21
C ALA A 79 -23.24 -25.91 -11.34
N ILE A 80 -23.02 -25.91 -10.00
CA ILE A 80 -23.71 -26.80 -9.06
C ILE A 80 -24.98 -26.14 -8.48
N LEU A 81 -25.02 -24.80 -8.41
CA LEU A 81 -26.09 -24.04 -7.75
C LEU A 81 -27.11 -23.39 -8.71
N ALA A 82 -27.23 -23.89 -9.94
CA ALA A 82 -28.13 -23.33 -10.94
C ALA A 82 -29.62 -23.47 -10.55
N ARG A 83 -30.13 -22.48 -9.82
CA ARG A 83 -31.52 -22.02 -9.92
C ARG A 83 -31.53 -20.51 -10.09
N PRO A 84 -32.09 -19.98 -11.19
CA PRO A 84 -32.32 -18.55 -11.30
C PRO A 84 -33.50 -18.21 -10.40
N SER A 85 -33.23 -17.47 -9.33
CA SER A 85 -34.28 -16.78 -8.58
C SER A 85 -33.89 -15.31 -8.42
N PRO A 86 -34.86 -14.38 -8.50
CA PRO A 86 -34.58 -12.96 -8.51
C PRO A 86 -33.91 -12.57 -7.19
N ARG A 87 -32.82 -11.80 -7.30
CA ARG A 87 -32.16 -11.17 -6.15
C ARG A 87 -33.14 -10.16 -5.58
N VAL A 88 -33.67 -10.44 -4.39
CA VAL A 88 -34.48 -9.48 -3.65
C VAL A 88 -33.62 -9.00 -2.48
N ALA A 89 -32.94 -7.87 -2.67
CA ALA A 89 -32.59 -7.07 -1.50
C ALA A 89 -33.92 -6.56 -0.95
N THR A 90 -34.20 -6.90 0.31
CA THR A 90 -35.43 -6.43 0.94
C THR A 90 -35.04 -5.19 1.73
N PRO A 91 -35.66 -4.02 1.50
CA PRO A 91 -35.36 -2.83 2.28
C PRO A 91 -35.58 -3.13 3.76
N SER A 92 -34.52 -3.05 4.57
CA SER A 92 -34.67 -3.14 6.01
C SER A 92 -35.36 -1.87 6.50
N LYS A 93 -36.18 -1.96 7.56
CA LYS A 93 -36.82 -0.80 8.19
C LYS A 93 -35.82 0.14 8.90
N GLN A 94 -34.55 -0.25 9.00
CA GLN A 94 -33.49 0.61 9.52
C GLN A 94 -32.88 1.40 8.37
N THR A 95 -32.87 2.74 8.49
CA THR A 95 -32.48 3.67 7.43
C THR A 95 -31.03 3.52 6.94
N ASN A 96 -30.18 2.80 7.68
CA ASN A 96 -28.76 2.67 7.37
C ASN A 96 -28.29 1.21 7.22
N THR A 97 -29.22 0.27 7.04
CA THR A 97 -28.91 -1.17 6.95
C THR A 97 -29.42 -1.75 5.64
N VAL A 98 -28.54 -2.44 4.93
CA VAL A 98 -28.82 -3.16 3.68
C VAL A 98 -28.76 -4.66 3.93
N ASP A 99 -29.79 -5.37 3.47
CA ASP A 99 -29.91 -6.82 3.60
C ASP A 99 -29.93 -7.51 2.24
N LEU A 100 -29.03 -8.47 2.07
CA LEU A 100 -28.92 -9.31 0.89
C LEU A 100 -29.29 -10.75 1.24
N SER A 101 -30.33 -11.25 0.58
CA SER A 101 -30.67 -12.66 0.60
C SER A 101 -29.84 -13.40 -0.46
N CYS A 102 -29.11 -14.43 -0.04
CA CYS A 102 -28.31 -15.29 -0.90
C CYS A 102 -28.85 -16.74 -0.84
N PRO A 103 -28.62 -17.57 -1.87
CA PRO A 103 -29.07 -18.98 -1.83
C PRO A 103 -28.54 -19.78 -0.65
N TRP A 104 -27.37 -19.43 -0.12
CA TRP A 104 -26.71 -20.11 1.01
C TRP A 104 -26.95 -19.41 2.36
N GLY A 105 -27.65 -18.27 2.39
CA GLY A 105 -27.83 -17.51 3.63
C GLY A 105 -28.12 -16.03 3.44
N ARG A 106 -27.57 -15.19 4.33
CA ARG A 106 -27.82 -13.75 4.36
C ARG A 106 -26.55 -12.95 4.62
N VAL A 107 -26.46 -11.79 3.99
CA VAL A 107 -25.49 -10.75 4.32
C VAL A 107 -26.27 -9.52 4.76
N SER A 108 -25.92 -8.93 5.90
CA SER A 108 -26.43 -7.64 6.36
C SER A 108 -25.27 -6.68 6.51
N CYS A 109 -25.42 -5.44 6.07
CA CYS A 109 -24.43 -4.38 6.25
C CYS A 109 -25.09 -3.16 6.87
N ALA A 110 -24.67 -2.81 8.08
CA ALA A 110 -25.05 -1.56 8.73
C ALA A 110 -23.95 -0.51 8.52
N TYR A 111 -24.32 0.63 7.93
CA TYR A 111 -23.43 1.76 7.69
C TYR A 111 -23.51 2.76 8.85
N GLY A 112 -22.35 3.29 9.23
CA GLY A 112 -22.22 4.31 10.26
C GLY A 112 -21.18 5.36 9.88
N LYS A 113 -21.23 6.51 10.55
CA LYS A 113 -20.29 7.61 10.37
C LYS A 113 -19.65 7.96 11.71
N GLN A 114 -18.33 8.14 11.71
CA GLN A 114 -17.61 8.78 12.80
C GLN A 114 -16.59 9.74 12.20
N ASP A 115 -16.87 11.05 12.30
CA ASP A 115 -16.07 12.08 11.63
C ASP A 115 -15.90 11.76 10.12
N ASP A 116 -14.66 11.68 9.63
CA ASP A 116 -14.33 11.32 8.25
C ASP A 116 -14.14 9.80 8.04
N ARG A 117 -14.74 8.98 8.93
CA ARG A 117 -14.76 7.52 8.82
C ARG A 117 -16.16 6.99 8.49
N LEU A 118 -16.27 6.27 7.38
CA LEU A 118 -17.38 5.37 7.10
C LEU A 118 -17.10 4.02 7.76
N THR A 119 -17.95 3.61 8.69
CA THR A 119 -17.89 2.29 9.33
C THR A 119 -18.93 1.37 8.69
N MET A 120 -18.56 0.13 8.45
CA MET A 120 -19.47 -0.92 7.99
C MET A 120 -19.37 -2.11 8.94
N ARG A 121 -20.51 -2.47 9.54
CA ARG A 121 -20.65 -3.72 10.30
C ARG A 121 -21.38 -4.72 9.41
N ILE A 122 -20.67 -5.77 9.00
CA ILE A 122 -21.17 -6.80 8.10
C ILE A 122 -21.46 -8.06 8.89
N GLU A 123 -22.69 -8.56 8.83
CA GLU A 123 -23.08 -9.84 9.39
C GLU A 123 -23.34 -10.83 8.26
N VAL A 124 -22.62 -11.94 8.27
CA VAL A 124 -22.74 -13.02 7.30
C VAL A 124 -23.27 -14.25 8.01
N SER A 125 -24.49 -14.65 7.65
CA SER A 125 -25.16 -15.83 8.21
C SER A 125 -25.20 -16.93 7.16
N ASN A 126 -24.58 -18.07 7.44
CA ASN A 126 -24.63 -19.26 6.61
C ASN A 126 -25.77 -20.17 7.09
N THR A 127 -26.84 -20.28 6.30
CA THR A 127 -27.98 -21.14 6.61
C THR A 127 -27.96 -22.44 5.80
N SER A 128 -26.91 -22.67 5.03
CA SER A 128 -26.73 -23.91 4.26
C SER A 128 -26.07 -25.01 5.12
N GLU A 129 -26.07 -26.23 4.59
CA GLU A 129 -25.41 -27.39 5.22
C GLU A 129 -23.90 -27.44 4.97
N GLU A 130 -23.40 -26.63 4.04
CA GLU A 130 -21.99 -26.58 3.64
C GLU A 130 -21.27 -25.36 4.27
N PRO A 131 -20.00 -25.49 4.68
CA PRO A 131 -19.23 -24.35 5.16
C PRO A 131 -18.93 -23.35 4.04
N LEU A 132 -18.75 -22.08 4.41
CA LEU A 132 -18.21 -21.04 3.54
C LEU A 132 -16.73 -20.84 3.87
N ASP A 133 -15.86 -21.58 3.19
CA ASP A 133 -14.40 -21.52 3.41
C ASP A 133 -13.81 -20.16 3.01
N ASP A 134 -14.24 -19.63 1.87
CA ASP A 134 -13.87 -18.31 1.37
C ASP A 134 -15.07 -17.68 0.65
N PHE A 135 -15.48 -16.50 1.13
CA PHE A 135 -16.57 -15.74 0.55
C PHE A 135 -16.20 -14.27 0.47
N SER A 136 -16.26 -13.71 -0.74
CA SER A 136 -15.94 -12.31 -1.00
C SER A 136 -17.19 -11.49 -1.27
N ILE A 137 -17.22 -10.28 -0.73
CA ILE A 137 -18.29 -9.30 -0.86
C ILE A 137 -17.66 -8.02 -1.44
N ARG A 138 -18.17 -7.56 -2.58
CA ARG A 138 -17.91 -6.20 -3.05
C ARG A 138 -18.78 -5.26 -2.23
N LEU A 139 -18.15 -4.36 -1.48
CA LEU A 139 -18.81 -3.38 -0.63
C LEU A 139 -19.33 -2.20 -1.47
N MET A 140 -18.50 -1.75 -2.40
CA MET A 140 -18.77 -0.67 -3.36
C MET A 140 -17.65 -0.61 -4.40
N GLU A 141 -17.75 0.29 -5.36
CA GLU A 141 -16.69 0.66 -6.30
C GLU A 141 -16.53 2.16 -6.32
N LEU A 142 -15.32 2.62 -6.01
CA LEU A 142 -15.01 4.04 -5.94
C LEU A 142 -14.39 4.49 -7.26
N ASN A 143 -14.83 5.65 -7.76
CA ASN A 143 -14.20 6.35 -8.86
C ASN A 143 -13.45 7.56 -8.32
N PHE A 144 -12.12 7.48 -8.39
CA PHE A 144 -11.23 8.52 -7.92
C PHE A 144 -11.00 9.61 -8.99
N PRO A 145 -10.69 10.86 -8.62
CA PRO A 145 -10.43 11.94 -9.58
C PRO A 145 -9.12 11.76 -10.38
N ARG A 146 -8.23 10.89 -9.92
CA ARG A 146 -7.03 10.42 -10.63
C ARG A 146 -6.75 8.98 -10.22
N VAL A 147 -5.85 8.32 -10.95
CA VAL A 147 -5.26 7.05 -10.51
C VAL A 147 -4.64 7.27 -9.12
N PRO A 148 -5.12 6.57 -8.08
CA PRO A 148 -4.56 6.73 -6.75
C PRO A 148 -3.15 6.16 -6.67
N ASP A 149 -2.32 6.74 -5.81
CA ASP A 149 -1.06 6.15 -5.37
C ASP A 149 -1.29 5.41 -4.04
N GLY A 150 -0.61 4.29 -3.80
CA GLY A 150 -0.71 3.58 -2.53
C GLY A 150 -0.46 2.10 -2.65
N GLY A 151 -1.08 1.32 -1.76
CA GLY A 151 -0.88 -0.11 -1.70
C GLY A 151 -1.28 -0.75 -0.38
N THR A 152 -1.05 -2.05 -0.27
CA THR A 152 -1.14 -2.77 1.00
C THR A 152 -0.01 -2.33 1.92
N LEU A 153 -0.34 -2.13 3.21
CA LEU A 153 0.66 -1.80 4.22
C LEU A 153 1.50 -3.06 4.55
N GLU A 154 2.62 -3.23 3.86
CA GLU A 154 3.58 -4.28 4.19
C GLU A 154 4.55 -3.77 5.26
N ALA A 155 4.60 -4.42 6.42
CA ALA A 155 5.57 -4.07 7.47
C ALA A 155 7.02 -4.17 6.98
N GLY A 156 7.27 -4.96 5.92
CA GLY A 156 8.55 -5.08 5.23
C GLY A 156 9.67 -5.63 6.12
N MET A 157 10.80 -5.99 5.50
CA MET A 157 12.03 -6.39 6.22
C MET A 157 12.64 -5.24 7.03
N PHE A 158 12.30 -3.99 6.70
CA PHE A 158 12.89 -2.79 7.29
C PHE A 158 11.90 -1.92 8.10
N GLY A 159 10.65 -2.38 8.32
CA GLY A 159 9.73 -1.71 9.25
C GLY A 159 9.10 -0.39 8.78
N PHE A 160 9.31 0.03 7.53
CA PHE A 160 8.84 1.34 7.03
C PHE A 160 7.39 1.36 6.51
N GLY A 161 6.67 0.24 6.54
CA GLY A 161 5.23 0.21 6.28
C GLY A 161 4.78 0.26 4.81
N PHE A 162 5.68 0.38 3.83
CA PHE A 162 5.38 0.13 2.41
C PHE A 162 6.62 -0.43 1.72
N LYS A 163 6.46 -1.42 0.84
CA LYS A 163 7.53 -1.78 -0.12
C LYS A 163 7.63 -0.69 -1.19
N GLY A 164 8.46 0.31 -0.92
CA GLY A 164 8.84 1.35 -1.89
C GLY A 164 7.96 2.60 -1.86
N PRO A 165 8.21 3.57 -2.76
CA PRO A 165 7.37 4.76 -2.91
C PRO A 165 5.92 4.34 -3.20
N GLU A 166 4.94 5.16 -2.82
CA GLU A 166 3.55 4.94 -3.18
C GLU A 166 3.44 4.71 -4.70
N TRP A 167 2.92 3.54 -5.11
CA TRP A 167 2.80 3.19 -6.52
C TRP A 167 1.41 3.56 -7.02
N PRO A 168 1.27 4.01 -8.28
CA PRO A 168 -0.04 4.12 -8.91
C PRO A 168 -0.74 2.76 -8.88
N LEU A 169 -1.96 2.68 -8.34
CA LEU A 169 -2.68 1.41 -8.15
C LEU A 169 -2.92 0.65 -9.47
N ASN A 170 -2.90 1.34 -10.62
CA ASN A 170 -3.03 0.70 -11.94
C ASN A 170 -1.71 0.09 -12.46
N ARG A 171 -0.56 0.45 -11.88
CA ARG A 171 0.77 -0.07 -12.19
C ARG A 171 1.32 -0.97 -11.08
N TRP A 172 0.42 -1.40 -10.20
CA TRP A 172 0.73 -2.25 -9.06
C TRP A 172 1.64 -3.43 -9.48
N PRO A 173 2.87 -3.54 -8.94
CA PRO A 173 3.78 -4.63 -9.28
C PRO A 173 3.16 -5.99 -8.93
N PRO A 174 3.26 -7.03 -9.78
CA PRO A 174 2.70 -8.35 -9.47
C PRO A 174 3.16 -8.95 -8.12
N SER A 175 4.28 -8.48 -7.58
CA SER A 175 4.88 -8.91 -6.31
C SER A 175 4.22 -8.33 -5.05
N ILE A 176 3.40 -7.30 -5.16
CA ILE A 176 2.67 -6.73 -4.03
C ILE A 176 1.21 -7.19 -4.16
N SER A 177 0.65 -7.81 -3.12
CA SER A 177 -0.75 -8.28 -3.14
C SER A 177 -1.71 -7.10 -3.12
N SER A 178 -2.75 -7.10 -3.97
CA SER A 178 -3.87 -6.14 -3.91
C SER A 178 -4.88 -6.44 -2.78
N VAL A 179 -4.57 -7.43 -1.95
CA VAL A 179 -5.36 -7.92 -0.82
C VAL A 179 -4.50 -7.88 0.43
N ALA A 180 -5.00 -7.26 1.49
CA ALA A 180 -4.41 -7.26 2.81
C ALA A 180 -5.12 -8.29 3.69
N ASP A 181 -4.52 -9.48 3.84
CA ASP A 181 -5.03 -10.55 4.70
C ASP A 181 -4.33 -10.47 6.06
N PRO A 182 -5.09 -10.35 7.18
CA PRO A 182 -4.53 -10.16 8.51
C PRO A 182 -3.57 -11.27 8.95
N ARG A 183 -3.61 -12.46 8.32
CA ARG A 183 -2.67 -13.55 8.61
C ARG A 183 -1.25 -13.28 8.13
N PHE A 184 -1.07 -12.34 7.19
CA PHE A 184 0.21 -12.10 6.53
C PHE A 184 0.67 -10.64 6.62
N VAL A 185 -0.27 -9.69 6.62
CA VAL A 185 0.02 -8.25 6.66
C VAL A 185 -1.02 -7.52 7.50
N VAL A 186 -0.71 -6.28 7.91
CA VAL A 186 -1.71 -5.41 8.54
C VAL A 186 -2.84 -5.17 7.53
N PRO A 187 -4.12 -5.40 7.87
CA PRO A 187 -5.21 -5.35 6.90
C PRO A 187 -5.65 -3.90 6.60
N ILE A 188 -4.71 -3.11 6.06
CA ILE A 188 -4.88 -1.72 5.64
C ILE A 188 -4.42 -1.60 4.19
N ILE A 189 -5.27 -1.01 3.35
CA ILE A 189 -4.91 -0.61 1.98
C ILE A 189 -5.06 0.90 1.85
N ARG A 190 -3.98 1.56 1.45
CA ARG A 190 -3.91 3.01 1.23
C ARG A 190 -4.24 3.33 -0.23
N ALA A 191 -5.03 4.39 -0.43
CA ALA A 191 -5.25 5.04 -1.72
C ALA A 191 -5.21 6.57 -1.56
N ASP A 192 -4.17 7.21 -2.07
CA ASP A 192 -4.05 8.67 -2.18
C ASP A 192 -4.47 9.12 -3.57
N PHE A 193 -5.56 9.88 -3.64
CA PHE A 193 -6.15 10.32 -4.90
C PHE A 193 -5.92 11.82 -5.16
N GLY A 194 -4.88 12.42 -4.55
CA GLY A 194 -4.42 13.78 -4.81
C GLY A 194 -5.27 14.89 -4.20
N THR A 195 -6.59 14.80 -4.25
CA THR A 195 -7.51 15.70 -3.53
C THR A 195 -7.86 15.20 -2.13
N GLY A 196 -7.47 13.97 -1.80
CA GLY A 196 -7.71 13.32 -0.53
C GLY A 196 -7.02 11.98 -0.43
N ALA A 197 -7.21 11.36 0.72
CA ALA A 197 -6.60 10.11 1.14
C ALA A 197 -7.67 9.16 1.67
N LEU A 198 -7.49 7.87 1.43
CA LEU A 198 -8.33 6.79 1.96
C LEU A 198 -7.45 5.66 2.53
N ASN A 199 -7.78 5.21 3.74
CA ASN A 199 -7.43 3.88 4.24
C ASN A 199 -8.66 2.99 4.23
N PHE A 200 -8.55 1.82 3.60
CA PHE A 200 -9.52 0.74 3.70
C PHE A 200 -9.01 -0.31 4.69
N CYS A 201 -9.75 -0.53 5.78
CA CYS A 201 -9.31 -1.33 6.92
C CYS A 201 -10.26 -2.50 7.22
N SER A 202 -9.70 -3.66 7.64
CA SER A 202 -10.41 -4.59 8.54
C SER A 202 -10.10 -4.16 9.96
N ASP A 203 -11.11 -3.64 10.66
CA ASP A 203 -10.92 -3.06 11.98
C ASP A 203 -10.68 -4.16 13.03
N ASP A 204 -11.39 -5.28 12.94
CA ASP A 204 -11.31 -6.40 13.89
C ASP A 204 -10.27 -7.48 13.56
N LEU A 205 -9.62 -7.39 12.39
CA LEU A 205 -8.63 -8.36 11.90
C LEU A 205 -9.20 -9.75 11.63
N GLU A 206 -10.52 -9.85 11.37
CA GLU A 206 -11.22 -11.12 11.13
C GLU A 206 -11.51 -11.39 9.64
N CYS A 207 -11.27 -10.41 8.77
CA CYS A 207 -11.41 -10.57 7.31
C CYS A 207 -10.24 -9.93 6.57
N SER A 208 -9.99 -10.36 5.33
CA SER A 208 -9.10 -9.62 4.44
C SER A 208 -9.85 -8.52 3.72
N VAL A 209 -9.16 -7.41 3.44
CA VAL A 209 -9.65 -6.31 2.60
C VAL A 209 -8.86 -6.24 1.31
N GLY A 210 -9.49 -5.79 0.22
CA GLY A 210 -8.88 -5.77 -1.10
C GLY A 210 -9.34 -4.59 -1.95
N ILE A 211 -8.40 -4.07 -2.75
CA ILE A 211 -8.69 -3.15 -3.85
C ILE A 211 -8.19 -3.84 -5.13
N PRO A 212 -8.99 -4.74 -5.74
CA PRO A 212 -8.62 -5.43 -6.98
C PRO A 212 -8.36 -4.47 -8.15
N ARG A 213 -7.93 -5.03 -9.28
CA ARG A 213 -7.64 -4.25 -10.50
C ARG A 213 -8.82 -3.35 -10.90
N THR A 214 -8.47 -2.22 -11.49
CA THR A 214 -9.43 -1.25 -12.02
C THR A 214 -10.46 -1.92 -12.94
N THR A 215 -11.72 -1.53 -12.78
CA THR A 215 -12.84 -1.90 -13.68
C THR A 215 -12.94 -0.96 -14.88
N ASN A 216 -12.19 0.14 -14.86
CA ASN A 216 -12.05 1.10 -15.96
C ASN A 216 -10.57 1.17 -16.39
N PRO A 217 -10.09 0.30 -17.29
CA PRO A 217 -8.68 0.26 -17.68
C PRO A 217 -8.20 1.48 -18.48
N SER A 218 -9.10 2.21 -19.14
CA SER A 218 -8.71 3.38 -19.94
C SER A 218 -8.29 4.55 -19.06
N ASP A 219 -9.03 4.82 -17.98
CA ASP A 219 -8.74 5.95 -17.08
C ASP A 219 -7.98 5.50 -15.82
N GLY A 220 -8.15 4.23 -15.42
CA GLY A 220 -7.49 3.67 -14.24
C GLY A 220 -7.98 4.24 -12.91
N THR A 221 -9.22 4.75 -12.86
CA THR A 221 -9.77 5.48 -11.70
C THR A 221 -10.83 4.73 -10.90
N SER A 222 -11.43 3.68 -11.46
CA SER A 222 -12.54 2.95 -10.83
C SER A 222 -12.06 1.66 -10.20
N TYR A 223 -12.21 1.53 -8.88
CA TYR A 223 -11.73 0.37 -8.12
C TYR A 223 -12.81 -0.23 -7.23
N PRO A 224 -13.09 -1.54 -7.34
CA PRO A 224 -13.95 -2.22 -6.38
C PRO A 224 -13.25 -2.31 -5.03
N LEU A 225 -14.00 -2.11 -3.95
CA LEU A 225 -13.56 -2.35 -2.58
C LEU A 225 -14.23 -3.63 -2.09
N VAL A 226 -13.39 -4.57 -1.68
CA VAL A 226 -13.79 -5.95 -1.41
C VAL A 226 -13.37 -6.34 -0.01
N MET A 227 -14.25 -7.04 0.71
CA MET A 227 -13.85 -7.84 1.86
C MET A 227 -14.00 -9.32 1.55
N THR A 228 -13.16 -10.14 2.17
CA THR A 228 -13.24 -11.60 2.09
C THR A 228 -13.27 -12.18 3.48
N CYS A 229 -14.35 -12.90 3.79
CA CYS A 229 -14.53 -13.65 5.02
C CYS A 229 -14.24 -15.14 4.79
N ARG A 230 -13.88 -15.84 5.88
CA ARG A 230 -13.47 -17.24 5.85
C ARG A 230 -14.13 -18.05 6.97
N ASP A 231 -14.12 -19.36 6.78
CA ASP A 231 -14.43 -20.38 7.78
C ASP A 231 -15.79 -20.19 8.47
N ILE A 232 -16.84 -19.82 7.72
CA ILE A 232 -18.19 -19.65 8.29
C ILE A 232 -18.92 -21.00 8.21
N LYS A 233 -19.10 -21.65 9.37
CA LYS A 233 -19.68 -22.98 9.46
C LYS A 233 -21.18 -22.99 9.10
N PRO A 234 -21.75 -24.17 8.76
CA PRO A 234 -23.19 -24.35 8.64
C PRO A 234 -23.93 -23.85 9.89
N GLY A 235 -24.96 -23.04 9.69
CA GLY A 235 -25.76 -22.45 10.78
C GLY A 235 -25.07 -21.32 11.56
N GLU A 236 -23.85 -20.91 11.20
CA GLU A 236 -23.10 -19.87 11.88
C GLU A 236 -23.39 -18.48 11.32
N THR A 237 -23.43 -17.49 12.21
CA THR A 237 -23.38 -16.07 11.86
C THR A 237 -22.08 -15.48 12.39
N LYS A 238 -21.29 -14.86 11.50
CA LYS A 238 -20.11 -14.07 11.87
C LYS A 238 -20.33 -12.60 11.58
N THR A 239 -19.71 -11.76 12.40
CA THR A 239 -19.68 -10.30 12.21
C THR A 239 -18.27 -9.87 11.87
N PHE A 240 -18.17 -8.94 10.92
CA PHE A 240 -16.94 -8.29 10.50
C PHE A 240 -17.11 -6.77 10.53
N ASN A 241 -16.07 -6.07 10.95
CA ASN A 241 -16.05 -4.61 10.98
C ASN A 241 -14.96 -4.12 10.03
N VAL A 242 -15.38 -3.34 9.04
CA VAL A 242 -14.49 -2.73 8.06
C VAL A 242 -14.79 -1.24 7.97
N SER A 243 -13.77 -0.43 7.63
CA SER A 243 -13.95 1.01 7.54
C SER A 243 -13.22 1.63 6.35
N LEU A 244 -13.80 2.71 5.84
CA LEU A 244 -13.15 3.67 4.94
C LEU A 244 -12.85 4.92 5.74
N ARG A 245 -11.57 5.25 5.85
CA ARG A 245 -11.10 6.38 6.67
C ARG A 245 -10.53 7.42 5.72
N PHE A 246 -11.16 8.58 5.66
CA PHE A 246 -10.78 9.65 4.76
C PHE A 246 -9.90 10.68 5.47
N ALA A 247 -8.97 11.26 4.72
CA ALA A 247 -8.12 12.34 5.21
C ALA A 247 -7.68 13.25 4.05
N ARG A 248 -6.95 14.32 4.37
CA ARG A 248 -6.29 15.15 3.34
C ARG A 248 -5.24 14.34 2.57
N ALA A 249 -4.95 14.72 1.33
CA ALA A 249 -3.87 14.11 0.55
C ALA A 249 -2.52 14.21 1.30
N GLY A 250 -1.68 13.19 1.15
CA GLY A 250 -0.41 13.04 1.83
C GLY A 250 -0.52 12.84 3.35
N SER A 251 -1.70 12.51 3.87
CA SER A 251 -1.83 12.10 5.28
C SER A 251 -1.14 10.77 5.52
N ASP A 252 -0.53 10.65 6.71
CA ASP A 252 0.16 9.44 7.11
C ASP A 252 -0.81 8.28 7.36
N THR A 253 -0.46 7.11 6.83
CA THR A 253 -1.28 5.90 6.95
C THR A 253 -1.40 5.44 8.40
N GLN A 254 -0.35 5.62 9.21
CA GLN A 254 -0.30 5.16 10.59
C GLN A 254 -1.15 6.05 11.49
N GLU A 255 -1.16 7.36 11.26
CA GLU A 255 -2.03 8.29 11.99
C GLU A 255 -3.52 7.97 11.77
N LEU A 256 -3.91 7.68 10.53
CA LEU A 256 -5.30 7.43 10.15
C LEU A 256 -5.85 6.08 10.65
N SER A 257 -4.96 5.11 10.92
CA SER A 257 -5.31 3.73 11.29
C SER A 257 -4.53 3.18 12.48
N ARG A 258 -4.13 4.05 13.42
CA ARG A 258 -3.35 3.70 14.62
C ARG A 258 -3.96 2.56 15.43
N ASP A 259 -5.26 2.58 15.65
CA ASP A 259 -6.00 1.56 16.40
C ASP A 259 -5.91 0.17 15.73
N VAL A 260 -5.91 0.12 14.39
CA VAL A 260 -5.76 -1.15 13.65
C VAL A 260 -4.32 -1.65 13.77
N LEU A 261 -3.33 -0.76 13.71
CA LEU A 261 -1.92 -1.10 13.91
C LEU A 261 -1.65 -1.64 15.32
N GLU A 262 -2.16 -0.97 16.35
CA GLU A 262 -2.03 -1.39 17.74
C GLU A 262 -2.70 -2.75 17.98
N ARG A 263 -3.91 -2.95 17.43
CA ARG A 263 -4.61 -4.24 17.49
C ARG A 263 -3.84 -5.35 16.78
N TYR A 264 -3.26 -5.05 15.62
CA TYR A 264 -2.46 -6.01 14.86
C TYR A 264 -1.19 -6.41 15.63
N ALA A 265 -0.44 -5.43 16.14
CA ALA A 265 0.74 -5.67 16.96
C ALA A 265 0.41 -6.44 18.25
N GLY A 266 -0.77 -6.22 18.83
CA GLY A 266 -1.27 -6.99 19.98
C GLY A 266 -1.63 -8.44 19.63
N LYS A 267 -2.27 -8.68 18.48
CA LYS A 267 -2.64 -10.04 18.00
C LYS A 267 -1.41 -10.84 17.53
N TYR A 268 -0.44 -10.16 16.93
CA TYR A 268 0.78 -10.74 16.37
C TYR A 268 2.03 -10.08 16.99
N PRO A 269 2.30 -10.33 18.28
CA PRO A 269 3.45 -9.72 18.94
C PRO A 269 4.75 -10.20 18.31
N SER A 270 5.76 -9.32 18.30
CA SER A 270 7.11 -9.68 17.88
C SER A 270 7.62 -10.86 18.69
N GLN A 271 7.95 -11.95 18.00
CA GLN A 271 8.49 -13.16 18.63
C GLN A 271 10.00 -13.07 18.90
N LEU A 272 10.67 -12.05 18.33
CA LEU A 272 12.09 -11.82 18.51
C LEU A 272 12.37 -11.26 19.91
N ASN A 273 12.57 -12.17 20.86
CA ASN A 273 13.05 -11.85 22.20
C ASN A 273 14.56 -12.08 22.30
N TRP A 274 15.34 -11.17 21.70
CA TRP A 274 16.79 -11.22 21.80
C TRP A 274 17.27 -10.54 23.08
N THR A 275 18.05 -11.28 23.88
CA THR A 275 18.74 -10.75 25.07
C THR A 275 19.86 -9.79 24.68
N ASP A 276 20.54 -10.05 23.56
CA ASP A 276 21.48 -9.11 22.95
C ASP A 276 20.74 -8.21 21.95
N ARG A 277 20.66 -6.91 22.27
CA ARG A 277 20.03 -5.88 21.44
C ARG A 277 21.04 -5.02 20.69
N ARG A 278 22.31 -5.40 20.69
CA ARG A 278 23.36 -4.70 19.92
C ARG A 278 23.03 -4.74 18.43
N PRO A 279 23.30 -3.66 17.68
CA PRO A 279 22.96 -3.61 16.26
C PRO A 279 23.73 -4.65 15.45
N ILE A 280 23.18 -5.04 14.30
CA ILE A 280 23.87 -5.79 13.24
C ILE A 280 24.09 -4.81 12.09
N GLY A 281 25.32 -4.66 11.63
CA GLY A 281 25.63 -3.85 10.46
C GLY A 281 25.18 -4.55 9.17
N ALA A 282 24.98 -3.77 8.11
CA ALA A 282 24.80 -4.29 6.76
C ALA A 282 25.71 -3.53 5.80
N ILE A 283 26.35 -4.26 4.89
CA ILE A 283 27.14 -3.69 3.81
C ILE A 283 26.69 -4.30 2.48
N PHE A 284 26.51 -3.46 1.47
CA PHE A 284 26.15 -3.87 0.11
C PHE A 284 27.34 -3.58 -0.79
N LEU A 285 27.95 -4.62 -1.35
CA LEU A 285 29.18 -4.45 -2.14
C LEU A 285 28.91 -4.04 -3.59
N ALA A 286 27.70 -4.28 -4.11
CA ALA A 286 27.29 -3.94 -5.47
C ALA A 286 25.97 -3.17 -5.51
N ASN A 287 25.63 -2.64 -6.68
CA ASN A 287 24.39 -1.91 -6.92
C ASN A 287 23.97 -1.98 -8.39
N SER A 288 22.75 -2.44 -8.66
CA SER A 288 22.18 -2.56 -10.01
C SER A 288 22.23 -1.30 -10.89
N GLY A 289 22.31 -0.11 -10.29
CA GLY A 289 22.40 1.18 -10.98
C GLY A 289 23.76 1.49 -11.61
N ILE A 290 24.80 0.70 -11.32
CA ILE A 290 26.12 0.84 -11.93
C ILE A 290 26.19 -0.01 -13.19
N ASN A 291 26.54 0.61 -14.32
CA ASN A 291 26.68 -0.07 -15.60
C ASN A 291 27.94 0.43 -16.32
N ALA A 292 29.08 -0.20 -16.03
CA ALA A 292 30.36 0.14 -16.63
C ALA A 292 31.04 -1.13 -17.15
N ALA A 293 31.57 -1.08 -18.38
CA ALA A 293 32.25 -2.22 -18.98
C ALA A 293 33.49 -2.67 -18.18
N THR A 294 34.11 -1.75 -17.44
CA THR A 294 35.26 -2.03 -16.55
C THR A 294 34.85 -2.56 -15.18
N ASN A 295 33.55 -2.50 -14.82
CA ASN A 295 32.98 -2.96 -13.55
C ASN A 295 31.68 -3.75 -13.82
N PRO A 296 31.79 -4.92 -14.47
CA PRO A 296 30.61 -5.66 -14.94
C PRO A 296 29.74 -6.18 -13.78
N ARG A 297 30.36 -6.47 -12.62
CA ARG A 297 29.72 -6.86 -11.34
C ARG A 297 29.16 -5.73 -10.52
N ARG A 298 29.21 -4.50 -11.03
CA ARG A 298 28.50 -3.34 -10.46
C ARG A 298 28.91 -3.02 -9.02
N TRP A 299 30.17 -3.25 -8.67
CA TRP A 299 30.74 -2.92 -7.36
C TRP A 299 30.50 -1.45 -7.02
N SER A 300 29.94 -1.15 -5.86
CA SER A 300 29.39 0.17 -5.51
C SER A 300 30.33 1.02 -4.65
N PHE A 301 31.30 0.41 -3.99
CA PHE A 301 32.31 1.12 -3.24
C PHE A 301 33.20 1.98 -4.15
N HIS A 302 33.80 3.03 -3.59
CA HIS A 302 34.48 4.08 -4.38
C HIS A 302 33.56 4.74 -5.45
N ALA A 303 32.27 4.87 -5.16
CA ALA A 303 31.26 5.43 -6.05
C ALA A 303 31.17 4.71 -7.42
N GLY A 304 31.52 3.42 -7.45
CA GLY A 304 31.49 2.59 -8.65
C GLY A 304 32.64 2.81 -9.64
N ASN A 305 33.59 3.72 -9.33
CA ASN A 305 34.77 3.96 -10.16
C ASN A 305 35.84 2.88 -9.95
N ILE A 306 35.51 1.68 -10.41
CA ILE A 306 36.30 0.47 -10.31
C ILE A 306 36.61 -0.02 -11.72
N ASP A 307 37.84 -0.47 -11.93
CA ASP A 307 38.24 -1.17 -13.14
C ASP A 307 38.81 -2.53 -12.77
N VAL A 308 38.11 -3.61 -13.08
CA VAL A 308 38.57 -5.00 -12.87
C VAL A 308 39.03 -5.66 -14.18
N SER A 309 38.97 -4.91 -15.29
CA SER A 309 39.40 -5.41 -16.61
C SER A 309 40.92 -5.54 -16.73
N THR A 310 41.67 -4.78 -15.92
CA THR A 310 43.15 -4.79 -15.89
C THR A 310 43.69 -5.42 -14.60
N GLU A 311 44.93 -5.93 -14.63
CA GLU A 311 45.55 -6.50 -13.42
C GLU A 311 45.84 -5.43 -12.35
N ALA A 312 46.27 -4.24 -12.78
CA ALA A 312 46.47 -3.10 -11.89
C ALA A 312 45.14 -2.67 -11.24
N GLY A 313 44.06 -2.70 -12.02
CA GLY A 313 42.72 -2.44 -11.57
C GLY A 313 42.21 -3.47 -10.56
N ARG A 314 42.36 -4.77 -10.83
CA ARG A 314 42.04 -5.86 -9.87
C ARG A 314 42.82 -5.73 -8.57
N ARG A 315 44.10 -5.36 -8.61
CA ARG A 315 44.88 -5.09 -7.39
C ARG A 315 44.29 -3.93 -6.60
N SER A 316 44.01 -2.81 -7.27
CA SER A 316 43.43 -1.62 -6.64
C SER A 316 42.06 -1.91 -6.02
N PHE A 317 41.26 -2.73 -6.70
CA PHE A 317 39.98 -3.23 -6.22
C PHE A 317 40.13 -4.02 -4.91
N ARG A 318 41.03 -5.01 -4.85
CA ARG A 318 41.26 -5.83 -3.65
C ARG A 318 41.72 -4.98 -2.46
N GLU A 319 42.64 -4.06 -2.69
CA GLU A 319 43.08 -3.12 -1.64
C GLU A 319 41.93 -2.23 -1.16
N ALA A 320 41.07 -1.76 -2.06
CA ALA A 320 39.90 -0.96 -1.70
C ALA A 320 38.87 -1.77 -0.91
N LEU A 321 38.65 -3.04 -1.28
CA LEU A 321 37.76 -3.96 -0.57
C LEU A 321 38.24 -4.22 0.87
N LEU A 322 39.52 -4.50 1.07
CA LEU A 322 40.08 -4.71 2.42
C LEU A 322 40.02 -3.43 3.26
N ARG A 323 40.30 -2.26 2.66
CA ARG A 323 40.12 -0.96 3.34
C ARG A 323 38.66 -0.73 3.76
N LEU A 324 37.70 -1.16 2.94
CA LEU A 324 36.27 -1.09 3.28
C LEU A 324 35.93 -2.02 4.45
N ALA A 325 36.49 -3.23 4.47
CA ALA A 325 36.33 -4.17 5.59
C ALA A 325 36.87 -3.58 6.90
N ASP A 326 38.10 -3.05 6.90
CA ASP A 326 38.71 -2.38 8.05
C ASP A 326 37.85 -1.22 8.59
N TYR A 327 37.32 -0.40 7.66
CA TYR A 327 36.43 0.70 8.01
C TYR A 327 35.12 0.19 8.64
N ALA A 328 34.52 -0.86 8.06
CA ALA A 328 33.30 -1.47 8.56
C ALA A 328 33.51 -2.05 9.96
N ILE A 329 34.58 -2.82 10.18
CA ILE A 329 34.94 -3.37 11.50
C ILE A 329 35.14 -2.25 12.52
N SER A 330 35.82 -1.18 12.13
CA SER A 330 36.01 -0.02 12.99
C SER A 330 34.68 0.63 13.38
N LEU A 331 33.72 0.69 12.45
CA LEU A 331 32.37 1.19 12.72
C LEU A 331 31.61 0.26 13.67
N LEU A 332 31.63 -1.06 13.43
CA LEU A 332 30.99 -2.07 14.28
C LEU A 332 31.52 -2.02 15.72
N LYS A 333 32.84 -1.89 15.88
CA LYS A 333 33.47 -1.74 17.20
C LYS A 333 33.03 -0.45 17.89
N ARG A 334 32.98 0.68 17.17
CA ARG A 334 32.53 1.98 17.71
C ARG A 334 31.06 1.97 18.13
N THR A 335 30.20 1.25 17.41
CA THR A 335 28.77 1.16 17.71
C THR A 335 28.42 0.01 18.65
N ASN A 336 29.42 -0.76 19.10
CA ASN A 336 29.22 -1.99 19.85
C ASN A 336 28.21 -2.91 19.14
N ALA A 337 28.37 -3.11 17.84
CA ALA A 337 27.57 -4.04 17.06
C ALA A 337 27.96 -5.49 17.36
N GLN A 338 27.02 -6.42 17.15
CA GLN A 338 27.26 -7.85 17.34
C GLN A 338 27.85 -8.54 16.10
N GLY A 339 27.76 -7.91 14.93
CA GLY A 339 28.25 -8.45 13.67
C GLY A 339 27.81 -7.64 12.47
N MET A 340 28.05 -8.16 11.26
CA MET A 340 27.67 -7.53 10.00
C MET A 340 27.19 -8.56 8.99
N ILE A 341 26.17 -8.20 8.21
CA ILE A 341 25.72 -8.94 7.04
C ILE A 341 26.39 -8.33 5.80
N THR A 342 27.08 -9.16 5.02
CA THR A 342 27.60 -8.78 3.71
C THR A 342 26.63 -9.21 2.62
N TRP A 343 26.11 -8.24 1.88
CA TRP A 343 25.27 -8.43 0.70
C TRP A 343 26.10 -8.31 -0.58
N ASP A 344 25.69 -9.07 -1.59
CA ASP A 344 26.27 -9.11 -2.93
C ASP A 344 27.78 -9.44 -2.96
N PRO A 345 28.26 -10.47 -2.24
CA PRO A 345 29.69 -10.80 -2.22
C PRO A 345 30.21 -11.25 -3.59
N GLU A 346 29.34 -11.66 -4.50
CA GLU A 346 29.66 -12.02 -5.87
C GLU A 346 29.42 -10.88 -6.89
N GLY A 347 28.95 -9.72 -6.44
CA GLY A 347 28.49 -8.62 -7.28
C GLY A 347 27.09 -8.85 -7.86
N GLU A 348 26.66 -7.99 -8.78
CA GLU A 348 25.31 -8.02 -9.38
C GLU A 348 25.30 -8.31 -10.90
N GLU A 349 26.31 -9.04 -11.39
CA GLU A 349 26.33 -9.55 -12.77
C GLU A 349 25.66 -10.93 -12.84
N PHE A 350 24.34 -10.97 -12.63
CA PHE A 350 23.60 -12.23 -12.63
C PHE A 350 23.05 -12.58 -14.01
N LEU A 351 23.19 -13.86 -14.40
CA LEU A 351 22.45 -14.46 -15.51
C LEU A 351 21.05 -14.89 -15.02
N GLY A 352 20.23 -13.94 -14.53
CA GLY A 352 18.89 -14.19 -13.98
C GLY A 352 18.51 -13.23 -12.84
N GLU A 353 17.37 -13.48 -12.18
CA GLU A 353 16.84 -12.62 -11.10
C GLU A 353 17.27 -13.06 -9.67
N CYS A 354 18.35 -13.83 -9.51
CA CYS A 354 18.69 -14.42 -8.21
C CYS A 354 20.06 -14.01 -7.68
N TYR A 355 20.07 -13.55 -6.42
CA TYR A 355 21.22 -13.43 -5.54
C TYR A 355 21.69 -14.82 -5.07
N TYR A 356 23.01 -15.09 -5.08
CA TYR A 356 23.55 -16.37 -4.60
C TYR A 356 23.89 -16.32 -3.10
N GLY A 357 24.61 -15.28 -2.66
CA GLY A 357 24.92 -15.06 -1.24
C GLY A 357 25.73 -16.16 -0.55
N GLU A 358 26.42 -17.00 -1.31
CA GLU A 358 27.24 -18.10 -0.81
C GLU A 358 28.74 -17.73 -0.89
N PRO A 359 29.42 -17.46 0.24
CA PRO A 359 30.83 -17.07 0.25
C PRO A 359 31.76 -18.06 -0.47
N GLY A 360 31.44 -19.35 -0.41
CA GLY A 360 32.21 -20.41 -1.07
C GLY A 360 32.18 -20.33 -2.61
N LEU A 361 31.22 -19.62 -3.20
CA LEU A 361 31.11 -19.43 -4.65
C LEU A 361 31.72 -18.11 -5.15
N VAL A 362 32.21 -17.26 -4.25
CA VAL A 362 32.76 -15.94 -4.61
C VAL A 362 33.95 -16.06 -5.57
N SER A 363 34.84 -17.04 -5.38
CA SER A 363 35.97 -17.26 -6.29
C SER A 363 35.54 -17.63 -7.72
N ARG A 364 34.37 -18.26 -7.87
CA ARG A 364 33.77 -18.61 -9.17
C ARG A 364 33.07 -17.42 -9.81
N PHE A 365 32.33 -16.64 -9.04
CA PHE A 365 31.46 -15.59 -9.58
C PHE A 365 32.11 -14.20 -9.60
N ALA A 366 33.02 -13.90 -8.67
CA ALA A 366 33.80 -12.67 -8.55
C ALA A 366 35.32 -12.97 -8.50
N PRO A 367 35.91 -13.51 -9.59
CA PRO A 367 37.33 -13.88 -9.63
C PRO A 367 38.29 -12.69 -9.46
N GLU A 368 37.84 -11.45 -9.61
CA GLU A 368 38.62 -10.27 -9.26
C GLU A 368 38.93 -10.16 -7.76
N MET A 369 38.10 -10.74 -6.88
CA MET A 369 38.35 -10.82 -5.44
C MET A 369 39.43 -11.85 -5.13
N GLU A 370 39.63 -12.85 -5.99
CA GLU A 370 40.61 -13.90 -5.78
C GLU A 370 42.04 -13.36 -5.98
N PHE A 371 42.90 -13.53 -4.98
CA PHE A 371 44.34 -13.38 -5.14
C PHE A 371 45.06 -14.31 -4.18
N LYS A 372 45.71 -15.33 -4.72
CA LYS A 372 46.67 -16.13 -3.98
C LYS A 372 48.04 -15.53 -4.26
N GLY A 373 48.56 -14.72 -3.35
CA GLY A 373 49.97 -14.35 -3.37
C GLY A 373 50.87 -15.57 -3.09
N ASN A 374 52.15 -15.34 -2.78
CA ASN A 374 53.07 -16.39 -2.32
C ASN A 374 52.81 -16.83 -0.85
N GLY A 375 51.63 -16.55 -0.29
CA GLY A 375 51.23 -16.80 1.09
C GLY A 375 49.83 -17.41 1.18
N GLU A 376 49.56 -18.10 2.29
CA GLU A 376 48.54 -19.16 2.44
C GLU A 376 47.06 -18.74 2.40
N LYS A 377 46.70 -17.45 2.28
CA LYS A 377 45.29 -16.98 2.32
C LYS A 377 44.93 -16.09 1.14
N SER A 378 43.76 -16.32 0.55
CA SER A 378 43.21 -15.46 -0.50
C SER A 378 42.59 -14.19 0.10
N VAL A 379 42.41 -13.14 -0.71
CA VAL A 379 41.66 -11.93 -0.28
C VAL A 379 40.20 -12.25 0.07
N ILE A 380 39.63 -13.30 -0.50
CA ILE A 380 38.30 -13.81 -0.12
C ILE A 380 38.35 -14.36 1.30
N ASP A 381 39.34 -15.21 1.59
CA ASP A 381 39.53 -15.74 2.94
C ASP A 381 39.75 -14.58 3.93
N GLU A 382 40.66 -13.66 3.62
CA GLU A 382 40.97 -12.50 4.45
C GLU A 382 39.73 -11.61 4.72
N TYR A 383 38.84 -11.44 3.74
CA TYR A 383 37.62 -10.67 3.91
C TYR A 383 36.57 -11.38 4.80
N PHE A 384 36.47 -12.71 4.74
CA PHE A 384 35.44 -13.49 5.46
C PHE A 384 35.90 -14.13 6.77
N GLU A 385 37.20 -14.16 7.08
CA GLU A 385 37.74 -14.72 8.33
C GLU A 385 37.58 -13.81 9.55
N ILE A 386 37.02 -12.61 9.37
CA ILE A 386 37.07 -11.50 10.34
C ILE A 386 35.95 -11.52 11.37
#